data_AF-A0A957Y420-F1
#
_entry.id   AF-A0A957Y420-F1
#
_cell.length_a   1.000
_cell.length_b   1.000
_cell.length_c   1.000
_cell.angle_alpha   90.00
_cell.angle_beta   90.00
_cell.angle_gamma   90.00
#
_symmetry.space_group_name_H-M   'P 1'
#
loop_
_entity.id
_entity.type
_entity.pdbx_description
1 polymer ?
#
loop_
_entity_poly.entity_id
_entity_poly.type
_entity_poly.pdbx_seq_one_letter_code
_entity_poly.pdbx_strand_id
1 'polypeptide(L)' 'MSKDIILIGPVRTGKSTIGKLLSEKLQLPQVSLDELRWKYYQEIGYDPGIAKKIRATGGFVALVFYWKLFDAYAVERV' A
#
# COMPACT_ATOMS: atom_id res chain seq x y z
N MET A 1 23.79 -4.77 9.73
CA MET A 1 22.67 -3.98 9.16
C MET A 1 22.04 -4.80 8.07
N SER A 2 20.74 -5.08 8.12
CA SER A 2 20.04 -5.60 6.94
C SER A 2 20.17 -4.56 5.83
N LYS A 3 20.49 -5.00 4.61
CA LYS A 3 20.56 -4.13 3.45
C LYS A 3 19.20 -4.11 2.78
N ASP A 4 18.20 -3.58 3.48
CA ASP A 4 16.85 -3.52 2.93
C ASP A 4 16.83 -2.52 1.77
N ILE A 5 16.18 -2.92 0.67
CA ILE A 5 16.02 -2.09 -0.53
C ILE A 5 14.61 -1.51 -0.49
N ILE A 6 14.53 -0.20 -0.26
CA ILE A 6 13.25 0.51 -0.15
C ILE A 6 12.94 1.22 -1.47
N LEU A 7 11.80 0.85 -2.09
CA LEU A 7 11.31 1.48 -3.33
C LEU A 7 10.15 2.44 -3.01
N ILE A 8 10.42 3.74 -3.02
CA ILE A 8 9.42 4.80 -2.78
C ILE A 8 9.22 5.65 -4.03
N GLY A 9 7.98 6.05 -4.29
CA GLY A 9 7.63 6.92 -5.41
C GLY A 9 6.14 6.87 -5.77
N PRO A 10 5.66 7.80 -6.63
CA PRO A 10 4.26 7.90 -7.00
C PRO A 10 3.66 6.60 -7.57
N VAL A 11 2.33 6.48 -7.51
CA VAL A 11 1.59 5.39 -8.16
C VAL A 11 1.94 5.36 -9.65
N ARG A 12 2.15 4.16 -10.21
CA ARG A 12 2.52 3.90 -11.63
C ARG A 12 3.92 4.30 -12.09
N THR A 13 4.88 4.55 -11.20
CA THR A 13 6.30 4.77 -11.58
C THR A 13 7.12 3.49 -11.81
N GLY A 14 6.51 2.31 -11.80
CA GLY A 14 7.20 1.04 -12.07
C GLY A 14 7.82 0.34 -10.85
N LYS A 15 7.56 0.81 -9.62
CA LYS A 15 8.09 0.21 -8.38
C LYS A 15 7.81 -1.29 -8.25
N SER A 16 6.58 -1.72 -8.52
CA SER A 16 6.20 -3.14 -8.42
C SER A 16 6.97 -4.00 -9.43
N THR A 17 7.22 -3.46 -10.63
CA THR A 17 8.04 -4.12 -11.67
C THR A 17 9.49 -4.23 -11.24
N ILE A 18 10.11 -3.13 -10.81
CA ILE A 18 11.51 -3.12 -10.37
C ILE A 18 11.70 -3.99 -9.11
N GLY A 19 10.76 -3.94 -8.15
CA GLY A 19 10.79 -4.74 -6.94
C GLY A 19 10.79 -6.24 -7.23
N LYS A 20 9.96 -6.68 -8.18
CA LYS A 20 9.94 -8.07 -8.63
C LYS A 20 11.27 -8.48 -9.25
N LEU A 21 11.80 -7.67 -10.18
CA LEU A 21 13.08 -7.95 -10.84
C LEU A 21 14.26 -7.99 -9.85
N LEU A 22 14.28 -7.09 -8.86
CA LEU A 22 15.30 -7.08 -7.81
C LEU A 22 15.19 -8.29 -6.89
N SER A 23 13.96 -8.66 -6.50
CA SER A 23 13.69 -9.85 -5.68
C SER A 23 14.20 -11.12 -6.35
N GLU A 24 13.88 -11.31 -7.64
CA GLU A 24 14.35 -12.46 -8.43
C GLU A 24 15.88 -12.47 -8.58
N LYS A 25 16.49 -11.31 -8.91
CA LYS A 25 17.93 -11.20 -9.16
C LYS A 25 18.78 -11.37 -7.90
N LEU A 26 18.29 -10.87 -6.77
CA LEU A 26 19.02 -10.86 -5.49
C LEU A 26 18.60 -11.99 -4.56
N GLN A 27 17.58 -12.78 -4.94
CA GLN A 27 16.98 -13.82 -4.10
C GLN A 27 16.51 -13.28 -2.74
N LEU A 28 15.99 -12.06 -2.73
CA LEU A 28 15.45 -11.40 -1.55
C LEU A 28 13.91 -11.41 -1.59
N PRO A 29 13.22 -11.53 -0.45
CA PRO A 29 11.77 -11.44 -0.42
C PRO A 29 11.32 -10.03 -0.85
N GLN A 30 10.22 -9.96 -1.60
CA GLN A 30 9.54 -8.70 -1.91
C GLN A 30 8.40 -8.48 -0.92
N VAL A 31 8.39 -7.31 -0.27
CA VAL A 31 7.29 -6.89 0.62
C VAL A 31 6.55 -5.73 -0.04
N SER A 32 5.29 -5.95 -0.39
CA SER A 32 4.44 -4.97 -1.09
C SER A 32 3.44 -4.33 -0.13
N LEU A 33 3.60 -3.03 0.15
CA LEU A 33 2.63 -2.29 0.99
C LEU A 33 1.23 -2.28 0.35
N ASP A 34 1.11 -2.31 -0.97
CA ASP A 34 -0.19 -2.38 -1.66
C ASP A 34 -0.97 -3.67 -1.34
N GLU A 35 -0.27 -4.76 -1.02
CA GLU A 35 -0.86 -6.04 -0.62
C GLU A 35 -1.19 -6.07 0.87
N LEU A 36 -0.28 -5.56 1.71
CA LEU A 36 -0.40 -5.64 3.16
C LEU A 36 -1.33 -4.58 3.77
N ARG A 37 -1.45 -3.40 3.13
CA ARG A 37 -2.15 -2.24 3.72
C ARG A 37 -3.57 -2.53 4.16
N TRP A 38 -4.29 -3.42 3.48
CA TRP A 38 -5.69 -3.69 3.82
C TRP A 38 -5.84 -4.32 5.21
N LYS A 39 -4.90 -5.21 5.58
CA LYS A 39 -4.87 -5.81 6.90
C LYS A 39 -4.54 -4.75 7.95
N TYR A 40 -3.54 -3.91 7.71
CA TYR A 40 -3.16 -2.85 8.64
C TYR A 40 -4.24 -1.78 8.80
N TYR A 41 -4.92 -1.41 7.72
CA TYR A 41 -6.05 -0.49 7.76
C TYR A 41 -7.19 -1.07 8.62
N GLN A 42 -7.47 -2.39 8.51
CA GLN A 42 -8.48 -3.05 9.33
C GLN A 42 -8.14 -3.06 10.82
N GLU A 43 -6.85 -3.14 11.19
CA GLU A 43 -6.39 -3.07 12.59
C GLU A 43 -6.83 -1.76 13.28
N ILE A 44 -7.04 -0.69 12.52
CA ILE A 44 -7.46 0.63 13.02
C ILE A 44 -8.84 1.08 12.49
N GLY A 45 -9.68 0.15 12.06
CA GLY A 45 -11.10 0.41 11.81
C GLY A 45 -11.47 0.78 10.36
N TYR A 46 -10.62 0.48 9.38
CA TYR A 46 -11.04 0.57 7.98
C TYR A 46 -12.14 -0.43 7.64
N ASP A 47 -13.17 0.07 6.96
CA ASP A 47 -14.33 -0.71 6.55
C ASP A 47 -14.43 -0.75 5.01
N PRO A 48 -14.30 -1.93 4.37
CA PRO A 48 -14.44 -2.08 2.92
C PRO A 48 -15.82 -1.69 2.37
N GLY A 49 -16.89 -1.86 3.17
CA GLY A 49 -18.24 -1.44 2.85
C GLY A 49 -18.38 0.09 2.82
N ILE A 50 -17.79 0.79 3.79
CA ILE A 50 -17.69 2.26 3.76
C ILE A 50 -16.89 2.72 2.55
N ALA A 51 -15.73 2.11 2.30
CA ALA A 51 -14.91 2.43 1.12
C ALA A 51 -15.68 2.26 -0.19
N LYS A 52 -16.46 1.17 -0.32
CA LYS A 52 -17.32 0.92 -1.49
C LYS A 52 -18.39 2.01 -1.64
N LYS A 53 -19.04 2.42 -0.55
CA LYS A 53 -20.05 3.49 -0.55
C LYS A 53 -19.43 4.83 -0.96
N ILE A 54 -18.30 5.21 -0.35
CA ILE A 54 -17.55 6.44 -0.69
C ILE A 54 -17.16 6.45 -2.17
N ARG A 55 -16.68 5.31 -2.70
CA ARG A 55 -16.33 5.20 -4.11
C ARG A 55 -17.54 5.38 -5.02
N ALA A 56 -18.70 4.84 -4.64
CA ALA A 56 -19.92 4.94 -5.43
C ALA A 56 -20.51 6.35 -5.44
N THR A 57 -20.42 7.10 -4.32
CA THR A 57 -21.03 8.44 -4.21
C THR A 57 -20.08 9.59 -4.52
N GLY A 58 -18.81 9.48 -4.14
CA GLY A 58 -17.79 10.53 -4.26
C GLY A 58 -16.66 10.21 -5.24
N GLY A 59 -16.72 9.07 -5.92
CA GLY A 59 -15.73 8.67 -6.91
C GLY A 59 -14.36 8.30 -6.31
N PHE A 60 -13.34 8.23 -7.18
CA PHE A 60 -12.02 7.76 -6.80
C PHE A 60 -11.29 8.72 -5.85
N VAL A 61 -11.43 10.03 -6.06
CA VAL A 61 -10.75 11.04 -5.24
C VAL A 61 -11.23 10.98 -3.80
N ALA A 62 -12.54 10.86 -3.57
CA ALA A 62 -13.09 10.70 -2.22
C ALA A 62 -12.58 9.42 -1.54
N LEU A 63 -12.45 8.32 -2.30
CA LEU A 63 -11.87 7.07 -1.79
C LEU A 63 -10.39 7.25 -1.37
N VAL A 64 -9.60 8.00 -2.14
CA VAL A 64 -8.21 8.30 -1.78
C VAL A 64 -8.14 9.11 -0.48
N PHE A 65 -9.02 10.10 -0.30
CA PHE A 65 -9.08 10.84 0.97
C PHE A 65 -9.48 9.97 2.16
N TYR A 66 -10.37 8.99 1.96
CA TYR A 66 -10.67 8.02 3.00
C TYR A 66 -9.44 7.17 3.36
N TRP A 67 -8.69 6.66 2.38
CA TRP A 67 -7.45 5.91 2.63
C TRP A 67 -6.39 6.71 3.38
N LYS A 68 -6.31 8.03 3.16
CA LYS A 68 -5.34 8.91 3.84
C LYS A 68 -5.43 8.88 5.36
N LEU A 69 -6.60 8.54 5.92
CA LEU A 69 -6.78 8.37 7.36
C LEU A 69 -5.98 7.18 7.93
N PHE A 70 -5.59 6.23 7.07
CA PHE A 70 -4.99 4.96 7.47
C PHE A 70 -3.55 4.77 6.94
N ASP A 71 -3.14 5.54 5.92
CA ASP A 71 -1.85 5.40 5.23
C ASP A 71 -0.65 5.38 6.18
N ALA A 72 -0.58 6.32 7.13
CA ALA A 72 0.56 6.45 8.05
C ALA A 72 0.74 5.19 8.91
N TYR A 73 -0.36 4.66 9.43
CA TYR A 73 -0.35 3.44 10.24
C TYR A 73 0.19 2.25 9.45
N ALA A 74 -0.21 2.09 8.19
CA ALA A 74 0.30 1.00 7.36
C ALA A 74 1.80 1.11 7.07
N VAL A 75 2.34 2.33 6.95
CA VAL A 75 3.79 2.55 6.75
C VAL A 75 4.59 2.22 8.01
N GLU A 76 4.09 2.56 9.21
CA GLU A 76 4.77 2.25 10.48
C GLU A 76 4.86 0.75 10.80
N ARG A 77 4.09 -0.09 10.09
CA ARG A 77 3.99 -1.54 10.34
C ARG A 77 4.92 -2.38 9.44
N VAL A 78 5.66 -1.75 8.53
CA VAL A 78 6.54 -2.39 7.53
C VAL A 78 8.01 -2.06 7.79
#